data_AF-A0A8J7XNB1-F1
#
_entry.id   AF-A0A8J7XNB1-F1
#
_cell.length_a   1.000
_cell.length_b   1.000
_cell.length_c   1.000
_cell.angle_alpha   90.00
_cell.angle_beta   90.00
_cell.angle_gamma   90.00
#
_symmetry.space_group_name_H-M   'P 1'
#
loop_
_entity.id
_entity.type
_entity.pdbx_description
1 polymer ?
#
loop_
_entity_poly.entity_id
_entity_poly.type
_entity_poly.pdbx_seq_one_letter_code
_entity_poly.pdbx_strand_id
1 'polypeptide(L)'
;MLLATEKEWFKDSEGRSVLLRGVNLGGSSKVPFTPDGATHNKTDFSDHEHVSFVGRPFPSEEADEHYKRLQKWGFNCLRFLTTWEAIEHKGPGEYDTTYLDYLEEMVEKAGDFEFYVYIDFHQDVWSRMTGGDGAPGWLFEKIGLDFTKFDMTEAAVVMQYRYPNYAVMCWPHNYQRFAAATMFTLFFGGNDFAPHFHVDGKPVQEYMQNHYINAAKQIAHRLKDLPYVIGYNCMNEPHPGFIGVDNLQNPLQVAGQCMPGLQIAPFDAMASAAGFPRTVNVAEIKRLGVKITGETTINPGKVSCWLQNREDIWQKEGIWEICNDNPVLLRPDYFSSINQAPINFFGDYLRPFINVCAREIRKVHPDTFIFVEGEPFHPECMEWKPDDAENMVNASHWYDALTLLTKKFPLMYNYDIMARKIVLTGRGTRNMFRRQLSKIKEASKRMQDIPTLIGEFGIPFDMNSKKAYYTGDFSCQIEALTMNYDALDSYVLHSILWNYTADNTNTWGDQWNMEDFSIFSRDQNDNGGRAVKGFCRPYARKTAGKPVKMSFSLKKGEFKYIFEADARIEAPTEIYVPSIQYPHGFTVKVIQGYYDVEDDLLLVYTSNSGKCIVEIYRE
;
A
#
# COMPACT_ATOMS: atom_id res chain seq x y z
N MET A 1 5.97 -25.44 0.74
CA MET A 1 6.17 -24.17 0.01
C MET A 1 7.13 -23.26 0.79
N LEU A 2 8.36 -23.70 1.05
CA LEU A 2 9.34 -22.85 1.75
C LEU A 2 10.12 -22.00 0.73
N LEU A 3 10.40 -20.75 1.08
CA LEU A 3 11.22 -19.83 0.28
C LEU A 3 12.45 -19.38 1.08
N ALA A 4 13.59 -19.36 0.41
CA ALA A 4 14.79 -18.66 0.85
C ALA A 4 15.08 -17.49 -0.13
N THR A 5 16.05 -16.64 0.18
CA THR A 5 16.54 -15.61 -0.75
C THR A 5 17.97 -15.88 -1.16
N GLU A 6 18.27 -15.67 -2.43
CA GLU A 6 19.63 -15.58 -2.96
C GLU A 6 19.74 -14.26 -3.73
N LYS A 7 20.24 -13.22 -3.03
CA LYS A 7 20.23 -11.84 -3.52
C LYS A 7 18.81 -11.43 -3.94
N GLU A 8 18.63 -11.01 -5.19
CA GLU A 8 17.38 -10.46 -5.71
C GLU A 8 16.28 -11.51 -5.94
N TRP A 9 16.55 -12.80 -5.73
CA TRP A 9 15.63 -13.90 -6.08
C TRP A 9 15.15 -14.69 -4.86
N PHE A 10 13.85 -14.97 -4.82
CA PHE A 10 13.31 -16.04 -3.99
C PHE A 10 13.65 -17.41 -4.59
N LYS A 11 14.02 -18.35 -3.73
CA LYS A 11 14.40 -19.73 -4.07
C LYS A 11 13.46 -20.71 -3.37
N ASP A 12 12.87 -21.63 -4.13
CA ASP A 12 12.13 -22.75 -3.53
C ASP A 12 13.08 -23.86 -3.05
N SER A 13 12.52 -24.90 -2.44
CA SER A 13 13.27 -26.05 -1.92
C SER A 13 14.04 -26.84 -2.99
N GLU A 14 13.67 -26.69 -4.26
CA GLU A 14 14.35 -27.32 -5.41
C GLU A 14 15.46 -26.41 -5.98
N GLY A 15 15.65 -25.21 -5.43
CA GLY A 15 16.63 -24.22 -5.90
C GLY A 15 16.14 -23.37 -7.08
N ARG A 16 14.88 -23.49 -7.49
CA ARG A 16 14.30 -22.70 -8.59
C ARG A 16 14.09 -21.26 -8.15
N SER A 17 14.32 -20.31 -9.08
CA SER A 17 13.96 -18.92 -8.85
C SER A 17 12.44 -18.74 -9.01
N VAL A 18 11.78 -18.22 -7.98
CA VAL A 18 10.31 -18.04 -7.94
C VAL A 18 9.94 -16.60 -8.26
N LEU A 19 9.04 -16.40 -9.22
CA LEU A 19 8.45 -15.09 -9.51
C LEU A 19 7.08 -14.97 -8.82
N LEU A 20 7.03 -14.21 -7.73
CA LEU A 20 5.78 -13.86 -7.06
C LEU A 20 4.96 -12.87 -7.92
N ARG A 21 3.75 -13.29 -8.29
CA ARG A 21 2.71 -12.45 -8.90
C ARG A 21 1.41 -12.64 -8.15
N GLY A 22 0.87 -11.54 -7.64
CA GLY A 22 -0.23 -11.61 -6.70
C GLY A 22 -1.18 -10.44 -6.74
N VAL A 23 -2.04 -10.40 -5.73
CA VAL A 23 -3.00 -9.32 -5.48
C VAL A 23 -2.95 -8.90 -4.02
N ASN A 24 -3.27 -7.63 -3.78
CA ASN A 24 -3.68 -7.15 -2.47
C ASN A 24 -5.07 -7.72 -2.17
N LEU A 25 -5.20 -8.46 -1.08
CA LEU A 25 -6.42 -9.18 -0.74
C LEU A 25 -7.19 -8.45 0.37
N GLY A 26 -8.31 -7.85 -0.02
CA GLY A 26 -9.25 -7.18 0.88
C GLY A 26 -9.04 -5.67 0.95
N GLY A 27 -9.32 -4.94 -0.14
CA GLY A 27 -9.35 -3.47 -0.08
C GLY A 27 -10.41 -2.92 0.90
N SER A 28 -11.47 -3.68 1.16
CA SER A 28 -12.46 -3.38 2.20
C SER A 28 -12.07 -3.88 3.60
N SER A 29 -10.98 -4.63 3.76
CA SER A 29 -10.42 -5.00 5.08
C SER A 29 -9.93 -3.77 5.88
N LYS A 30 -9.87 -2.60 5.23
CA LYS A 30 -9.64 -1.28 5.84
C LYS A 30 -10.71 -0.88 6.85
N VAL A 31 -11.92 -1.46 6.77
CA VAL A 31 -13.06 -1.09 7.62
C VAL A 31 -13.73 -2.32 8.21
N PRO A 32 -14.39 -2.21 9.38
CA PRO A 32 -15.02 -3.35 10.02
C PRO A 32 -16.10 -3.98 9.13
N PHE A 33 -16.33 -5.27 9.33
CA PHE A 33 -17.40 -6.01 8.70
C PHE A 33 -18.72 -5.84 9.48
N THR A 34 -18.64 -5.78 10.80
CA THR A 34 -19.81 -5.57 11.67
C THR A 34 -19.50 -4.52 12.76
N PRO A 35 -20.29 -3.43 12.86
CA PRO A 35 -21.25 -2.98 11.85
C PRO A 35 -20.55 -2.71 10.49
N ASP A 36 -21.33 -2.59 9.42
CA ASP A 36 -20.79 -2.31 8.09
C ASP A 36 -20.03 -0.97 8.09
N GLY A 37 -18.71 -1.06 8.03
CA GLY A 37 -17.80 0.07 8.12
C GLY A 37 -17.60 0.84 6.81
N ALA A 38 -18.34 0.53 5.74
CA ALA A 38 -18.21 1.23 4.46
C ALA A 38 -18.32 2.75 4.64
N THR A 39 -17.41 3.51 4.02
CA THR A 39 -17.18 4.92 4.38
C THR A 39 -18.29 5.88 3.94
N HIS A 40 -19.25 5.39 3.15
CA HIS A 40 -20.46 6.14 2.80
C HIS A 40 -21.55 6.03 3.88
N ASN A 41 -21.41 5.11 4.83
CA ASN A 41 -22.28 5.00 5.99
C ASN A 41 -21.93 6.09 7.02
N LYS A 42 -22.94 6.77 7.56
CA LYS A 42 -22.73 7.80 8.58
C LYS A 42 -22.36 7.15 9.92
N THR A 43 -21.33 7.68 10.58
CA THR A 43 -20.93 7.35 11.94
C THR A 43 -20.15 8.52 12.53
N ASP A 44 -20.12 8.60 13.86
CA ASP A 44 -19.21 9.48 14.61
C ASP A 44 -18.05 8.71 15.27
N PHE A 45 -17.95 7.41 14.99
CA PHE A 45 -16.97 6.48 15.52
C PHE A 45 -17.01 6.26 17.03
N SER A 46 -18.03 6.75 17.73
CA SER A 46 -18.17 6.56 19.19
C SER A 46 -18.29 5.09 19.60
N ASP A 47 -18.63 4.21 18.67
CA ASP A 47 -18.75 2.76 18.83
C ASP A 47 -17.47 1.98 18.44
N HIS A 48 -16.32 2.64 18.27
CA HIS A 48 -15.11 2.00 17.73
C HIS A 48 -14.59 0.79 18.52
N GLU A 49 -14.91 0.68 19.81
CA GLU A 49 -14.55 -0.48 20.64
C GLU A 49 -15.46 -1.70 20.40
N HIS A 50 -16.59 -1.51 19.70
CA HIS A 50 -17.63 -2.52 19.47
C HIS A 50 -17.75 -2.86 17.98
N VAL A 51 -16.61 -3.14 17.36
CA VAL A 51 -16.51 -3.50 15.94
C VAL A 51 -15.96 -4.93 15.79
N SER A 52 -16.16 -5.54 14.64
CA SER A 52 -15.58 -6.82 14.28
C SER A 52 -15.12 -6.80 12.83
N PHE A 53 -13.92 -7.36 12.62
CA PHE A 53 -13.33 -7.58 11.30
C PHE A 53 -13.46 -9.04 10.85
N VAL A 54 -14.10 -9.91 11.64
CA VAL A 54 -14.46 -11.27 11.22
C VAL A 54 -15.34 -11.18 9.97
N GLY A 55 -14.94 -11.88 8.91
CA GLY A 55 -15.54 -11.76 7.57
C GLY A 55 -14.79 -10.84 6.59
N ARG A 56 -13.66 -10.23 6.99
CA ARG A 56 -12.70 -9.57 6.08
C ARG A 56 -11.53 -10.50 5.76
N PRO A 57 -11.11 -10.75 4.52
CA PRO A 57 -11.50 -10.06 3.29
C PRO A 57 -12.86 -10.49 2.72
N PHE A 58 -13.41 -11.63 3.16
CA PHE A 58 -14.74 -12.15 2.79
C PHE A 58 -15.15 -13.28 3.75
N PRO A 59 -16.46 -13.59 3.91
CA PRO A 59 -16.92 -14.68 4.75
C PRO A 59 -16.25 -16.04 4.45
N SER A 60 -16.01 -16.86 5.47
CA SER A 60 -15.28 -18.13 5.36
C SER A 60 -15.91 -19.11 4.36
N GLU A 61 -17.24 -19.06 4.18
CA GLU A 61 -18.00 -19.86 3.24
C GLU A 61 -17.79 -19.46 1.76
N GLU A 62 -17.34 -18.23 1.50
CA GLU A 62 -17.04 -17.73 0.16
C GLU A 62 -15.56 -17.96 -0.24
N ALA A 63 -14.73 -18.41 0.72
CA ALA A 63 -13.28 -18.46 0.56
C ALA A 63 -12.81 -19.27 -0.64
N ASP A 64 -13.32 -20.50 -0.78
CA ASP A 64 -12.94 -21.41 -1.86
C ASP A 64 -13.26 -20.82 -3.24
N GLU A 65 -14.37 -20.09 -3.36
CA GLU A 65 -14.77 -19.42 -4.60
C GLU A 65 -13.73 -18.36 -4.99
N HIS A 66 -13.35 -17.51 -4.03
CA HIS A 66 -12.42 -16.41 -4.24
C HIS A 66 -11.00 -16.92 -4.51
N TYR A 67 -10.48 -17.85 -3.71
CA TYR A 67 -9.14 -18.40 -3.91
C TYR A 67 -9.02 -19.19 -5.22
N LYS A 68 -10.02 -20.00 -5.58
CA LYS A 68 -10.04 -20.69 -6.87
C LYS A 68 -10.03 -19.72 -8.05
N ARG A 69 -10.74 -18.59 -7.93
CA ARG A 69 -10.74 -17.54 -8.97
C ARG A 69 -9.35 -16.91 -9.11
N LEU A 70 -8.72 -16.53 -8.01
CA LEU A 70 -7.38 -15.95 -8.03
C LEU A 70 -6.33 -16.91 -8.60
N GLN A 71 -6.43 -18.21 -8.27
CA GLN A 71 -5.55 -19.25 -8.80
C GLN A 71 -5.73 -19.41 -10.31
N LYS A 72 -6.99 -19.41 -10.79
CA LYS A 72 -7.32 -19.44 -12.23
C LYS A 72 -6.89 -18.19 -13.00
N TRP A 73 -6.69 -17.06 -12.32
CA TRP A 73 -6.10 -15.87 -12.93
C TRP A 73 -4.56 -15.92 -12.96
N GLY A 74 -3.98 -17.00 -12.44
CA GLY A 74 -2.56 -17.27 -12.45
C GLY A 74 -1.80 -16.62 -11.32
N PHE A 75 -2.47 -16.06 -10.31
CA PHE A 75 -1.78 -15.52 -9.13
C PHE A 75 -1.20 -16.66 -8.28
N ASN A 76 -0.05 -16.41 -7.65
CA ASN A 76 0.60 -17.34 -6.73
C ASN A 76 0.99 -16.69 -5.39
N CYS A 77 0.69 -15.41 -5.19
CA CYS A 77 1.03 -14.67 -4.00
C CYS A 77 -0.15 -13.79 -3.55
N LEU A 78 -0.34 -13.64 -2.25
CA LEU A 78 -1.35 -12.79 -1.64
C LEU A 78 -0.67 -11.87 -0.63
N ARG A 79 -0.83 -10.55 -0.84
CA ARG A 79 -0.62 -9.57 0.22
C ARG A 79 -1.92 -9.50 1.01
N PHE A 80 -1.97 -10.15 2.16
CA PHE A 80 -3.19 -10.29 2.95
C PHE A 80 -3.32 -9.12 3.91
N LEU A 81 -4.34 -8.27 3.71
CA LEU A 81 -4.51 -7.04 4.47
C LEU A 81 -5.16 -7.29 5.82
N THR A 82 -4.58 -6.69 6.85
CA THR A 82 -5.18 -6.50 8.18
C THR A 82 -4.78 -5.12 8.70
N THR A 83 -5.55 -4.57 9.63
CA THR A 83 -5.23 -3.28 10.28
C THR A 83 -4.89 -3.50 11.74
N TRP A 84 -4.15 -2.59 12.38
CA TRP A 84 -3.91 -2.66 13.83
C TRP A 84 -5.24 -2.68 14.61
N GLU A 85 -6.21 -1.90 14.17
CA GLU A 85 -7.56 -1.86 14.72
C GLU A 85 -8.24 -3.24 14.72
N ALA A 86 -8.10 -4.02 13.65
CA ALA A 86 -8.68 -5.35 13.59
C ALA A 86 -8.19 -6.27 14.73
N ILE A 87 -6.95 -6.10 15.19
CA ILE A 87 -6.37 -6.88 16.29
C ILE A 87 -6.69 -6.27 17.66
N GLU A 88 -6.67 -4.95 17.82
CA GLU A 88 -6.63 -4.28 19.14
C GLU A 88 -7.65 -3.13 19.25
N HIS A 89 -8.87 -3.27 18.71
CA HIS A 89 -9.88 -2.20 18.72
C HIS A 89 -10.46 -1.87 20.11
N LYS A 90 -10.57 -2.86 21.01
CA LYS A 90 -11.22 -2.69 22.33
C LYS A 90 -10.43 -1.81 23.29
N GLY A 91 -9.10 -1.85 23.19
CA GLY A 91 -8.25 -1.16 24.14
C GLY A 91 -6.83 -1.71 24.17
N PRO A 92 -5.93 -1.03 24.90
CA PRO A 92 -4.52 -1.39 24.96
C PRO A 92 -4.32 -2.77 25.60
N GLY A 93 -3.79 -3.72 24.83
CA GLY A 93 -3.52 -5.10 25.20
C GLY A 93 -4.74 -6.03 25.11
N GLU A 94 -5.88 -5.52 24.64
CA GLU A 94 -7.13 -6.29 24.51
C GLU A 94 -7.30 -6.80 23.08
N TYR A 95 -6.61 -7.91 22.78
CA TYR A 95 -6.58 -8.48 21.44
C TYR A 95 -7.88 -9.24 21.09
N ASP A 96 -8.41 -9.03 19.89
CA ASP A 96 -9.56 -9.77 19.36
C ASP A 96 -9.13 -11.16 18.90
N THR A 97 -9.22 -12.14 19.81
CA THR A 97 -8.91 -13.54 19.51
C THR A 97 -9.85 -14.14 18.48
N THR A 98 -11.09 -13.65 18.35
CA THR A 98 -12.07 -14.17 17.39
C THR A 98 -11.65 -13.79 15.97
N TYR A 99 -11.22 -12.54 15.77
CA TYR A 99 -10.64 -12.12 14.50
C TYR A 99 -9.34 -12.89 14.19
N LEU A 100 -8.47 -13.11 15.18
CA LEU A 100 -7.24 -13.88 14.99
C LEU A 100 -7.50 -15.34 14.60
N ASP A 101 -8.49 -16.01 15.20
CA ASP A 101 -8.90 -17.37 14.82
C ASP A 101 -9.40 -17.42 13.36
N TYR A 102 -10.22 -16.44 12.99
CA TYR A 102 -10.74 -16.35 11.63
C TYR A 102 -9.63 -15.98 10.61
N LEU A 103 -8.68 -15.10 10.95
CA LEU A 103 -7.54 -14.78 10.08
C LEU A 103 -6.69 -16.02 9.81
N GLU A 104 -6.42 -16.82 10.85
CA GLU A 104 -5.72 -18.10 10.74
C GLU A 104 -6.46 -19.05 9.78
N GLU A 105 -7.77 -19.24 9.94
CA GLU A 105 -8.60 -20.06 9.03
C GLU A 105 -8.46 -19.62 7.56
N MET A 106 -8.55 -18.30 7.30
CA MET A 106 -8.49 -17.77 5.94
C MET A 106 -7.11 -17.94 5.32
N VAL A 107 -6.05 -17.72 6.10
CA VAL A 107 -4.68 -17.94 5.64
C VAL A 107 -4.41 -19.43 5.42
N GLU A 108 -4.96 -20.31 6.26
CA GLU A 108 -4.87 -21.76 6.06
C GLU A 108 -5.49 -22.20 4.74
N LYS A 109 -6.72 -21.75 4.48
CA LYS A 109 -7.42 -22.00 3.21
C LYS A 109 -6.64 -21.46 2.02
N ALA A 110 -6.01 -20.29 2.11
CA ALA A 110 -5.17 -19.78 1.03
C ALA A 110 -3.99 -20.74 0.70
N GLY A 111 -3.44 -21.41 1.71
CA GLY A 111 -2.41 -22.44 1.56
C GLY A 111 -2.87 -23.66 0.76
N ASP A 112 -4.13 -24.09 0.92
CA ASP A 112 -4.73 -25.20 0.15
C ASP A 112 -4.81 -24.91 -1.36
N PHE A 113 -4.78 -23.62 -1.74
CA PHE A 113 -4.72 -23.16 -3.14
C PHE A 113 -3.30 -22.81 -3.61
N GLU A 114 -2.28 -23.18 -2.85
CA GLU A 114 -0.86 -22.98 -3.14
C GLU A 114 -0.43 -21.51 -3.26
N PHE A 115 -1.08 -20.61 -2.52
CA PHE A 115 -0.64 -19.23 -2.43
C PHE A 115 0.51 -19.07 -1.44
N TYR A 116 1.53 -18.31 -1.83
CA TYR A 116 2.40 -17.66 -0.86
C TYR A 116 1.64 -16.49 -0.23
N VAL A 117 1.73 -16.32 1.09
CA VAL A 117 1.01 -15.28 1.82
C VAL A 117 2.01 -14.45 2.62
N TYR A 118 1.92 -13.13 2.52
CA TYR A 118 2.50 -12.26 3.53
C TYR A 118 1.45 -11.32 4.09
N ILE A 119 1.54 -11.09 5.40
CA ILE A 119 0.56 -10.26 6.10
C ILE A 119 0.98 -8.81 5.99
N ASP A 120 0.03 -7.99 5.59
CA ASP A 120 0.19 -6.55 5.49
C ASP A 120 -0.49 -5.84 6.64
N PHE A 121 0.30 -5.14 7.46
CA PHE A 121 -0.21 -4.25 8.49
C PHE A 121 -0.59 -2.92 7.85
N HIS A 122 -1.77 -2.93 7.26
CA HIS A 122 -2.30 -1.87 6.42
C HIS A 122 -2.72 -0.66 7.24
N GLN A 123 -2.48 0.52 6.67
CA GLN A 123 -3.00 1.79 7.12
C GLN A 123 -3.00 2.75 5.95
N ASP A 124 -4.01 3.61 5.88
CA ASP A 124 -3.97 4.84 5.12
C ASP A 124 -4.34 5.99 6.04
N VAL A 125 -3.54 7.07 5.98
CA VAL A 125 -3.72 8.28 6.78
C VAL A 125 -4.02 7.97 8.26
N TRP A 126 -3.36 6.95 8.82
CA TRP A 126 -3.36 6.52 10.21
C TRP A 126 -4.56 5.71 10.72
N SER A 127 -5.81 6.13 10.54
CA SER A 127 -6.98 5.53 11.21
C SER A 127 -8.31 5.88 10.53
N ARG A 128 -9.38 5.11 10.82
CA ARG A 128 -10.75 5.44 10.38
C ARG A 128 -11.19 6.82 10.80
N MET A 129 -10.82 7.23 12.02
CA MET A 129 -11.19 8.55 12.56
C MET A 129 -10.45 9.71 11.89
N THR A 130 -9.29 9.44 11.27
CA THR A 130 -8.53 10.43 10.50
C THR A 130 -8.90 10.40 9.01
N GLY A 131 -9.99 9.71 8.66
CA GLY A 131 -10.50 9.62 7.30
C GLY A 131 -9.82 8.53 6.45
N GLY A 132 -9.15 7.57 7.07
CA GLY A 132 -8.57 6.41 6.38
C GLY A 132 -8.80 5.09 7.12
N ASP A 133 -7.73 4.39 7.51
CA ASP A 133 -7.75 3.12 8.24
C ASP A 133 -6.39 2.82 8.91
N GLY A 134 -6.34 1.78 9.73
CA GLY A 134 -5.10 1.31 10.36
C GLY A 134 -5.20 1.21 11.87
N ALA A 135 -4.87 2.29 12.57
CA ALA A 135 -4.75 2.34 14.02
C ALA A 135 -6.12 2.44 14.75
N PRO A 136 -6.26 1.80 15.92
CA PRO A 136 -7.49 1.81 16.72
C PRO A 136 -7.80 3.18 17.35
N GLY A 137 -9.09 3.44 17.59
CA GLY A 137 -9.60 4.72 18.12
C GLY A 137 -9.08 5.10 19.51
N TRP A 138 -8.86 4.12 20.40
CA TRP A 138 -8.46 4.36 21.79
C TRP A 138 -7.13 5.13 21.92
N LEU A 139 -6.29 5.10 20.89
CA LEU A 139 -5.04 5.87 20.87
C LEU A 139 -5.27 7.38 20.95
N PHE A 140 -6.31 7.89 20.29
CA PHE A 140 -6.62 9.31 20.33
C PHE A 140 -6.97 9.74 21.75
N GLU A 141 -7.75 8.94 22.48
CA GLU A 141 -8.12 9.22 23.87
C GLU A 141 -6.91 9.21 24.81
N LYS A 142 -6.01 8.25 24.61
CA LYS A 142 -4.73 8.15 25.33
C LYS A 142 -3.85 9.38 25.11
N ILE A 143 -3.84 9.91 23.90
CA ILE A 143 -3.10 11.13 23.52
C ILE A 143 -3.82 12.40 23.99
N GLY A 144 -5.14 12.33 24.21
CA GLY A 144 -5.95 13.45 24.67
C GLY A 144 -6.73 14.15 23.57
N LEU A 145 -6.96 13.47 22.45
CA LEU A 145 -7.71 13.97 21.29
C LEU A 145 -9.13 13.40 21.26
N ASP A 146 -10.08 14.27 20.92
CA ASP A 146 -11.48 13.96 20.71
C ASP A 146 -11.73 13.79 19.21
N PHE A 147 -11.69 12.53 18.77
CA PHE A 147 -11.81 12.19 17.36
C PHE A 147 -13.18 12.56 16.74
N THR A 148 -14.23 12.67 17.56
CA THR A 148 -15.58 13.05 17.09
C THR A 148 -15.64 14.47 16.55
N LYS A 149 -14.62 15.29 16.83
CA LYS A 149 -14.51 16.69 16.42
C LYS A 149 -13.57 16.92 15.25
N PHE A 150 -12.84 15.91 14.78
CA PHE A 150 -11.78 16.10 13.78
C PHE A 150 -12.26 16.72 12.47
N ASP A 151 -13.44 16.30 11.98
CA ASP A 151 -13.97 16.85 10.73
C ASP A 151 -14.34 18.33 10.85
N MET A 152 -14.97 18.71 11.97
CA MET A 152 -15.41 20.08 12.25
C MET A 152 -14.24 21.04 12.53
N THR A 153 -13.14 20.54 13.11
CA THR A 153 -11.92 21.32 13.31
C THR A 153 -10.97 21.31 12.11
N GLU A 154 -11.33 20.61 11.04
CA GLU A 154 -10.45 20.36 9.89
C GLU A 154 -9.13 19.65 10.29
N ALA A 155 -9.11 18.98 11.45
CA ALA A 155 -8.02 18.10 11.86
C ALA A 155 -7.97 16.79 11.06
N ALA A 156 -9.10 16.41 10.45
CA ALA A 156 -9.20 15.41 9.39
C ALA A 156 -10.40 15.76 8.48
N VAL A 157 -10.48 15.13 7.31
CA VAL A 157 -11.62 15.17 6.39
C VAL A 157 -12.13 13.75 6.24
N VAL A 158 -13.38 13.53 6.63
CA VAL A 158 -13.93 12.19 6.79
C VAL A 158 -15.19 12.04 5.93
N MET A 159 -15.24 10.99 5.11
CA MET A 159 -16.36 10.77 4.19
C MET A 159 -17.69 10.56 4.92
N GLN A 160 -17.68 9.85 6.05
CA GLN A 160 -18.84 9.53 6.87
C GLN A 160 -19.59 10.78 7.40
N TYR A 161 -18.87 11.90 7.58
CA TYR A 161 -19.48 13.19 7.94
C TYR A 161 -19.89 14.03 6.72
N ARG A 162 -19.13 13.94 5.62
CA ARG A 162 -19.26 14.87 4.48
C ARG A 162 -20.08 14.33 3.30
N TYR A 163 -20.31 13.02 3.20
CA TYR A 163 -21.09 12.43 2.10
C TYR A 163 -22.53 13.00 2.06
N PRO A 164 -23.08 13.38 0.88
CA PRO A 164 -22.54 13.18 -0.48
C PRO A 164 -21.56 14.25 -0.98
N ASN A 165 -21.24 15.27 -0.18
CA ASN A 165 -20.34 16.37 -0.54
C ASN A 165 -18.85 16.03 -0.25
N TYR A 166 -18.44 14.81 -0.57
CA TYR A 166 -17.06 14.34 -0.40
C TYR A 166 -16.33 14.35 -1.75
N ALA A 167 -15.19 15.04 -1.83
CA ALA A 167 -14.44 15.15 -3.07
C ALA A 167 -13.63 13.88 -3.35
N VAL A 168 -13.64 13.43 -4.61
CA VAL A 168 -12.86 12.26 -5.05
C VAL A 168 -11.36 12.52 -4.84
N MET A 169 -10.64 11.51 -4.33
CA MET A 169 -9.20 11.57 -4.04
C MET A 169 -8.78 12.71 -3.10
N CYS A 170 -9.64 13.12 -2.16
CA CYS A 170 -9.29 14.14 -1.16
C CYS A 170 -8.73 13.57 0.16
N TRP A 171 -8.94 12.28 0.44
CA TRP A 171 -8.41 11.63 1.64
C TRP A 171 -6.89 11.76 1.83
N PRO A 172 -6.01 11.78 0.79
CA PRO A 172 -4.58 11.90 1.02
C PRO A 172 -4.17 13.22 1.67
N HIS A 173 -5.02 14.26 1.64
CA HIS A 173 -4.76 15.49 2.38
C HIS A 173 -4.73 15.27 3.89
N ASN A 174 -5.32 14.18 4.41
CA ASN A 174 -5.30 13.88 5.83
C ASN A 174 -3.90 13.57 6.36
N TYR A 175 -2.97 13.06 5.54
CA TYR A 175 -1.56 12.82 5.95
C TYR A 175 -0.90 14.05 6.57
N GLN A 176 -1.34 15.25 6.18
CA GLN A 176 -0.80 16.52 6.64
C GLN A 176 -1.77 17.36 7.46
N ARG A 177 -2.96 16.83 7.74
CA ARG A 177 -3.86 17.45 8.70
C ARG A 177 -3.47 17.04 10.10
N PHE A 178 -3.89 17.89 11.05
CA PHE A 178 -3.43 17.85 12.43
C PHE A 178 -3.44 16.45 13.03
N ALA A 179 -4.54 15.70 12.87
CA ALA A 179 -4.70 14.43 13.56
C ALA A 179 -3.68 13.39 13.06
N ALA A 180 -3.69 13.00 11.77
CA ALA A 180 -2.76 11.98 11.28
C ALA A 180 -1.29 12.44 11.39
N ALA A 181 -0.99 13.71 11.05
CA ALA A 181 0.37 14.22 11.14
C ALA A 181 0.92 14.19 12.58
N THR A 182 0.09 14.53 13.58
CA THR A 182 0.45 14.41 15.00
C THR A 182 0.74 12.96 15.37
N MET A 183 -0.14 12.03 14.98
CA MET A 183 0.00 10.62 15.31
C MET A 183 1.28 10.00 14.73
N PHE A 184 1.58 10.24 13.46
CA PHE A 184 2.82 9.78 12.83
C PHE A 184 4.07 10.38 13.50
N THR A 185 4.02 11.67 13.83
CA THR A 185 5.13 12.35 14.51
C THR A 185 5.41 11.73 15.88
N LEU A 186 4.36 11.47 16.67
CA LEU A 186 4.48 10.83 17.98
C LEU A 186 4.95 9.36 17.85
N PHE A 187 4.46 8.63 16.86
CA PHE A 187 4.81 7.23 16.62
C PHE A 187 6.28 7.06 16.24
N PHE A 188 6.82 7.92 15.37
CA PHE A 188 8.18 7.76 14.88
C PHE A 188 9.21 8.56 15.68
N GLY A 189 8.91 9.81 16.03
CA GLY A 189 9.85 10.76 16.63
C GLY A 189 9.36 11.40 17.93
N GLY A 190 8.43 10.76 18.64
CA GLY A 190 7.89 11.28 19.90
C GLY A 190 8.96 11.54 20.95
N ASN A 191 10.05 10.76 20.97
CA ASN A 191 11.15 10.97 21.91
C ASN A 191 11.96 12.25 21.63
N ASP A 192 12.00 12.71 20.38
CA ASP A 192 12.74 13.91 19.99
C ASP A 192 11.86 15.16 19.97
N PHE A 193 10.58 15.02 19.54
CA PHE A 193 9.67 16.15 19.34
C PHE A 193 8.58 16.30 20.41
N ALA A 194 8.39 15.31 21.26
CA ALA A 194 7.48 15.38 22.40
C ALA A 194 8.08 14.70 23.65
N PRO A 195 9.34 15.02 24.04
CA PRO A 195 10.06 14.30 25.08
C PRO A 195 9.39 14.37 26.46
N HIS A 196 8.55 15.38 26.70
CA HIS A 196 7.83 15.52 27.97
C HIS A 196 6.51 14.76 27.98
N PHE A 197 6.05 14.25 26.84
CA PHE A 197 4.75 13.60 26.72
C PHE A 197 4.82 12.09 27.00
N HIS A 198 4.10 11.69 28.05
CA HIS A 198 4.05 10.31 28.51
C HIS A 198 2.61 9.81 28.55
N VAL A 199 2.41 8.55 28.16
CA VAL A 199 1.14 7.83 28.25
C VAL A 199 1.34 6.63 29.17
N ASP A 200 0.52 6.51 30.21
CA ASP A 200 0.61 5.45 31.21
C ASP A 200 2.04 5.26 31.78
N GLY A 201 2.72 6.39 32.00
CA GLY A 201 4.08 6.45 32.57
C GLY A 201 5.22 6.11 31.60
N LYS A 202 4.94 5.93 30.31
CA LYS A 202 5.93 5.64 29.27
C LYS A 202 6.02 6.78 28.25
N PRO A 203 7.19 7.07 27.68
CA PRO A 203 7.29 7.92 26.51
C PRO A 203 6.33 7.47 25.40
N VAL A 204 5.66 8.43 24.77
CA VAL A 204 4.57 8.16 23.83
C VAL A 204 5.00 7.29 22.65
N GLN A 205 6.22 7.50 22.12
CA GLN A 205 6.77 6.74 21.01
C GLN A 205 6.86 5.25 21.36
N GLU A 206 7.46 4.93 22.52
CA GLU A 206 7.60 3.56 22.98
C GLU A 206 6.24 2.95 23.32
N TYR A 207 5.33 3.72 23.92
CA TYR A 207 3.98 3.26 24.18
C TYR A 207 3.29 2.81 22.87
N MET A 208 3.26 3.67 21.86
CA MET A 208 2.58 3.38 20.59
C MET A 208 3.27 2.24 19.81
N GLN A 209 4.60 2.29 19.65
CA GLN A 209 5.34 1.26 18.90
C GLN A 209 5.24 -0.12 19.58
N ASN A 210 5.28 -0.19 20.91
CA ASN A 210 5.15 -1.47 21.61
C ASN A 210 3.77 -2.09 21.43
N HIS A 211 2.68 -1.32 21.52
CA HIS A 211 1.33 -1.85 21.27
C HIS A 211 1.18 -2.34 19.83
N TYR A 212 1.59 -1.53 18.85
CA TYR A 212 1.59 -1.89 17.43
C TYR A 212 2.35 -3.20 17.15
N ILE A 213 3.59 -3.32 17.63
CA ILE A 213 4.42 -4.52 17.42
C ILE A 213 3.85 -5.73 18.15
N ASN A 214 3.30 -5.56 19.36
CA ASN A 214 2.70 -6.67 20.09
C ASN A 214 1.41 -7.18 19.44
N ALA A 215 0.61 -6.30 18.81
CA ALA A 215 -0.52 -6.69 17.97
C ALA A 215 -0.03 -7.50 16.75
N ALA A 216 1.01 -7.05 16.05
CA ALA A 216 1.64 -7.80 14.96
C ALA A 216 2.15 -9.19 15.39
N LYS A 217 2.72 -9.28 16.59
CA LYS A 217 3.14 -10.56 17.15
C LYS A 217 1.99 -11.52 17.42
N GLN A 218 0.78 -11.04 17.72
CA GLN A 218 -0.37 -11.94 17.89
C GLN A 218 -0.65 -12.71 16.60
N ILE A 219 -0.58 -12.05 15.44
CA ILE A 219 -0.72 -12.70 14.15
C ILE A 219 0.45 -13.66 13.91
N ALA A 220 1.68 -13.22 14.16
CA ALA A 220 2.84 -14.10 14.00
C ALA A 220 2.76 -15.37 14.86
N HIS A 221 2.17 -15.29 16.06
CA HIS A 221 1.95 -16.45 16.92
C HIS A 221 0.99 -17.48 16.32
N ARG A 222 -0.04 -17.04 15.59
CA ARG A 222 -0.98 -17.93 14.88
C ARG A 222 -0.35 -18.57 13.66
N LEU A 223 0.37 -17.76 12.88
CA LEU A 223 0.75 -18.15 11.52
C LEU A 223 2.12 -18.81 11.38
N LYS A 224 2.98 -18.77 12.41
CA LYS A 224 4.37 -19.26 12.34
C LYS A 224 4.55 -20.72 11.91
N ASP A 225 3.55 -21.57 12.09
CA ASP A 225 3.62 -22.99 11.78
C ASP A 225 3.08 -23.30 10.36
N LEU A 226 2.58 -22.27 9.64
CA LEU A 226 2.03 -22.38 8.30
C LEU A 226 3.12 -22.12 7.24
N PRO A 227 3.55 -23.13 6.46
CA PRO A 227 4.75 -23.04 5.63
C PRO A 227 4.61 -22.14 4.40
N TYR A 228 3.40 -21.70 4.05
CA TYR A 228 3.12 -20.75 2.96
C TYR A 228 3.09 -19.29 3.41
N VAL A 229 3.17 -19.04 4.73
CA VAL A 229 3.31 -17.68 5.26
C VAL A 229 4.77 -17.27 5.16
N ILE A 230 5.08 -16.46 4.15
CA ILE A 230 6.46 -16.11 3.80
C ILE A 230 6.97 -14.88 4.56
N GLY A 231 6.08 -14.05 5.12
CA GLY A 231 6.52 -12.86 5.84
C GLY A 231 5.46 -11.91 6.32
N TYR A 232 5.94 -10.78 6.83
CA TYR A 232 5.14 -9.71 7.39
C TYR A 232 5.65 -8.37 6.87
N ASN A 233 4.74 -7.47 6.52
CA ASN A 233 5.04 -6.06 6.30
C ASN A 233 4.98 -5.31 7.63
N CYS A 234 5.94 -4.41 7.87
CA CYS A 234 6.00 -3.68 9.13
C CYS A 234 5.07 -2.46 9.20
N MET A 235 4.72 -1.84 8.07
CA MET A 235 3.76 -0.73 7.96
C MET A 235 3.57 -0.39 6.47
N ASN A 236 2.32 -0.38 6.00
CA ASN A 236 1.95 0.14 4.69
C ASN A 236 2.21 1.64 4.61
N GLU A 237 2.83 2.11 3.52
CA GLU A 237 3.05 3.52 3.17
C GLU A 237 3.40 4.43 4.37
N PRO A 238 4.52 4.17 5.09
CA PRO A 238 4.90 4.93 6.26
C PRO A 238 5.12 6.41 5.91
N HIS A 239 4.59 7.30 6.76
CA HIS A 239 4.60 8.74 6.52
C HIS A 239 5.27 9.50 7.69
N PRO A 240 6.05 10.57 7.41
CA PRO A 240 6.81 11.28 8.44
C PRO A 240 5.97 12.13 9.40
N GLY A 241 4.71 12.42 9.06
CA GLY A 241 3.91 13.41 9.77
C GLY A 241 4.56 14.79 9.64
N PHE A 242 4.88 15.44 10.77
CA PHE A 242 5.60 16.70 10.80
C PHE A 242 7.13 16.56 10.73
N ILE A 243 7.67 15.35 10.87
CA ILE A 243 9.12 15.12 10.90
C ILE A 243 9.75 15.58 9.58
N GLY A 244 10.76 16.43 9.66
CA GLY A 244 11.43 17.01 8.48
C GLY A 244 10.71 18.22 7.87
N VAL A 245 9.63 18.73 8.48
CA VAL A 245 8.99 19.97 8.00
C VAL A 245 9.89 21.17 8.32
N ASP A 246 10.39 21.83 7.27
CA ASP A 246 11.30 22.98 7.37
C ASP A 246 10.64 24.23 7.96
N ASN A 247 9.35 24.46 7.68
CA ASN A 247 8.62 25.63 8.15
C ASN A 247 7.12 25.37 8.30
N LEU A 248 6.61 25.42 9.53
CA LEU A 248 5.22 25.18 9.91
C LEU A 248 4.21 26.20 9.35
N GLN A 249 4.67 27.31 8.75
CA GLN A 249 3.80 28.29 8.09
C GLN A 249 3.51 27.95 6.62
N ASN A 250 4.23 26.99 6.05
CA ASN A 250 4.09 26.64 4.64
C ASN A 250 3.18 25.41 4.50
N PRO A 251 2.09 25.50 3.73
CA PRO A 251 1.36 24.31 3.30
C PRO A 251 2.29 23.35 2.56
N LEU A 252 2.17 22.07 2.88
CA LEU A 252 3.03 21.04 2.30
C LEU A 252 2.71 20.79 0.83
N GLN A 253 3.73 20.39 0.10
CA GLN A 253 3.68 20.15 -1.34
C GLN A 253 3.97 18.68 -1.62
N VAL A 254 3.18 18.06 -2.50
CA VAL A 254 3.44 16.69 -2.96
C VAL A 254 4.36 16.75 -4.17
N ALA A 255 5.52 16.10 -4.10
CA ALA A 255 6.56 16.16 -5.12
C ALA A 255 6.96 17.61 -5.53
N GLY A 256 6.84 18.57 -4.60
CA GLY A 256 7.08 20.00 -4.84
C GLY A 256 5.99 20.72 -5.64
N GLN A 257 4.75 20.22 -5.60
CA GLN A 257 3.58 20.89 -6.16
C GLN A 257 2.45 21.07 -5.14
N CYS A 258 1.70 22.15 -5.31
CA CYS A 258 0.44 22.40 -4.61
C CYS A 258 -0.62 21.38 -5.04
N MET A 259 -1.28 20.74 -4.09
CA MET A 259 -2.42 19.85 -4.34
C MET A 259 -3.72 20.66 -4.45
N PRO A 260 -4.69 20.29 -5.29
CA PRO A 260 -6.00 20.94 -5.32
C PRO A 260 -6.73 20.76 -3.99
N GLY A 261 -7.37 21.79 -3.45
CA GLY A 261 -8.07 21.75 -2.15
C GLY A 261 -7.58 22.83 -1.19
N LEU A 262 -7.88 22.65 0.10
CA LEU A 262 -7.45 23.57 1.15
C LEU A 262 -5.94 23.48 1.36
N GLN A 263 -5.28 24.64 1.37
CA GLN A 263 -3.85 24.77 1.63
C GLN A 263 -3.66 25.08 3.12
N ILE A 264 -3.66 24.05 3.94
CA ILE A 264 -3.54 24.17 5.40
C ILE A 264 -2.06 24.03 5.77
N ALA A 265 -1.46 25.07 6.34
CA ALA A 265 -0.13 24.97 6.91
C ALA A 265 -0.17 24.16 8.22
N PRO A 266 0.89 23.44 8.60
CA PRO A 266 0.95 22.72 9.88
C PRO A 266 0.55 23.57 11.10
N PHE A 267 0.99 24.83 11.18
CA PHE A 267 0.60 25.72 12.26
C PHE A 267 -0.89 26.09 12.22
N ASP A 268 -1.47 26.31 11.03
CA ASP A 268 -2.91 26.52 10.90
C ASP A 268 -3.69 25.28 11.33
N ALA A 269 -3.19 24.08 11.04
CA ALA A 269 -3.79 22.83 11.48
C ALA A 269 -3.76 22.71 13.03
N MET A 270 -2.62 23.01 13.67
CA MET A 270 -2.47 23.03 15.13
C MET A 270 -3.41 24.03 15.79
N ALA A 271 -3.41 25.27 15.30
CA ALA A 271 -4.27 26.33 15.84
C ALA A 271 -5.76 26.02 15.64
N SER A 272 -6.14 25.48 14.47
CA SER A 272 -7.51 25.04 14.20
C SER A 272 -7.94 23.92 15.14
N ALA A 273 -7.08 22.92 15.37
CA ALA A 273 -7.34 21.83 16.32
C ALA A 273 -7.51 22.33 17.77
N ALA A 274 -6.83 23.41 18.15
CA ALA A 274 -6.96 24.06 19.45
C ALA A 274 -8.17 25.02 19.59
N GLY A 275 -8.99 25.18 18.55
CA GLY A 275 -10.19 26.02 18.60
C GLY A 275 -10.03 27.44 18.06
N PHE A 276 -8.93 27.74 17.36
CA PHE A 276 -8.72 29.04 16.73
C PHE A 276 -9.10 28.98 15.24
N PRO A 277 -10.10 29.77 14.78
CA PRO A 277 -10.43 29.85 13.37
C PRO A 277 -9.25 30.35 12.54
N ARG A 278 -9.02 29.75 11.36
CA ARG A 278 -7.92 30.12 10.46
C ARG A 278 -8.44 30.45 9.07
N THR A 279 -7.88 31.47 8.43
CA THR A 279 -8.11 31.74 7.01
C THR A 279 -7.02 31.05 6.21
N VAL A 280 -7.42 30.16 5.29
CA VAL A 280 -6.52 29.36 4.46
C VAL A 280 -6.85 29.53 2.99
N ASN A 281 -5.85 29.35 2.13
CA ASN A 281 -6.02 29.40 0.69
C ASN A 281 -6.76 28.16 0.16
N VAL A 282 -7.50 28.33 -0.92
CA VAL A 282 -8.12 27.25 -1.70
C VAL A 282 -7.45 27.18 -3.06
N ALA A 283 -7.02 25.98 -3.45
CA ALA A 283 -6.39 25.72 -4.73
C ALA A 283 -7.27 24.85 -5.62
N GLU A 284 -7.33 25.15 -6.91
CA GLU A 284 -8.10 24.38 -7.90
C GLU A 284 -7.27 24.05 -9.13
N ILE A 285 -7.61 22.94 -9.80
CA ILE A 285 -7.03 22.60 -11.10
C ILE A 285 -7.56 23.58 -12.16
N LYS A 286 -6.67 24.40 -12.73
CA LYS A 286 -6.97 25.33 -13.83
C LYS A 286 -6.06 25.07 -15.04
N ARG A 287 -6.64 24.66 -16.16
CA ARG A 287 -5.96 24.37 -17.45
C ARG A 287 -4.76 23.41 -17.31
N LEU A 288 -3.57 23.95 -17.02
CA LEU A 288 -2.27 23.27 -17.05
C LEU A 288 -1.62 23.15 -15.66
N GLY A 289 -2.33 23.45 -14.57
CA GLY A 289 -1.79 23.30 -13.22
C GLY A 289 -2.76 23.68 -12.12
N VAL A 290 -2.30 23.51 -10.88
CA VAL A 290 -3.03 23.90 -9.67
C VAL A 290 -2.77 25.37 -9.37
N LYS A 291 -3.81 26.15 -9.10
CA LYS A 291 -3.73 27.58 -8.79
C LYS A 291 -4.56 27.93 -7.57
N ILE A 292 -4.09 28.87 -6.77
CA ILE A 292 -4.91 29.50 -5.72
C ILE A 292 -6.05 30.28 -6.38
N THR A 293 -7.28 30.00 -5.98
CA THR A 293 -8.50 30.59 -6.54
C THR A 293 -9.31 31.38 -5.53
N GLY A 294 -9.01 31.26 -4.23
CA GLY A 294 -9.68 32.01 -3.18
C GLY A 294 -9.16 31.65 -1.81
N GLU A 295 -9.88 32.11 -0.79
CA GLU A 295 -9.61 31.86 0.63
C GLU A 295 -10.90 31.41 1.30
N THR A 296 -10.77 30.64 2.39
CA THR A 296 -11.89 30.24 3.24
C THR A 296 -11.47 30.19 4.70
N THR A 297 -12.43 30.29 5.61
CA THR A 297 -12.19 30.13 7.05
C THR A 297 -12.47 28.69 7.48
N ILE A 298 -11.48 28.04 8.09
CA ILE A 298 -11.63 26.74 8.75
C ILE A 298 -11.94 26.92 10.24
N ASN A 299 -12.67 25.97 10.81
CA ASN A 299 -13.14 25.95 12.20
C ASN A 299 -13.79 27.27 12.70
N PRO A 300 -14.78 27.85 11.98
CA PRO A 300 -15.43 29.09 12.41
C PRO A 300 -16.17 28.94 13.75
N GLY A 301 -16.51 27.71 14.15
CA GLY A 301 -17.19 27.40 15.40
C GLY A 301 -16.30 27.46 16.65
N LYS A 302 -14.99 27.72 16.49
CA LYS A 302 -14.01 27.76 17.60
C LYS A 302 -13.98 26.47 18.42
N VAL A 303 -14.13 25.33 17.76
CA VAL A 303 -14.19 24.02 18.42
C VAL A 303 -12.79 23.47 18.62
N SER A 304 -12.46 23.02 19.82
CA SER A 304 -11.22 22.29 20.08
C SER A 304 -11.45 20.79 19.97
N CYS A 305 -10.55 20.08 19.29
CA CYS A 305 -10.52 18.62 19.27
C CYS A 305 -9.59 18.02 20.33
N TRP A 306 -9.16 18.80 21.31
CA TRP A 306 -8.58 18.27 22.54
C TRP A 306 -9.68 17.88 23.53
N LEU A 307 -9.50 16.75 24.21
CA LEU A 307 -10.38 16.31 25.28
C LEU A 307 -10.35 17.30 26.44
N GLN A 308 -11.45 17.38 27.19
CA GLN A 308 -11.55 18.27 28.33
C GLN A 308 -10.46 17.94 29.38
N ASN A 309 -9.78 18.97 29.88
CA ASN A 309 -8.65 18.87 30.82
C ASN A 309 -7.38 18.19 30.26
N ARG A 310 -7.25 18.08 28.93
CA ARG A 310 -5.99 17.71 28.28
C ARG A 310 -5.31 18.96 27.74
N GLU A 311 -3.99 19.00 27.84
CA GLU A 311 -3.16 20.07 27.29
C GLU A 311 -2.80 19.79 25.84
N ASP A 312 -2.66 20.84 25.03
CA ASP A 312 -2.10 20.72 23.69
C ASP A 312 -0.60 20.38 23.78
N ILE A 313 -0.23 19.21 23.23
CA ILE A 313 1.14 18.68 23.27
C ILE A 313 2.12 19.66 22.62
N TRP A 314 1.76 20.22 21.46
CA TRP A 314 2.64 21.07 20.67
C TRP A 314 2.80 22.46 21.30
N GLN A 315 1.75 22.98 21.93
CA GLN A 315 1.84 24.17 22.77
C GLN A 315 2.76 23.92 23.97
N LYS A 316 2.58 22.79 24.67
CA LYS A 316 3.40 22.40 25.83
C LYS A 316 4.88 22.26 25.50
N GLU A 317 5.20 21.71 24.34
CA GLU A 317 6.58 21.60 23.88
C GLU A 317 7.18 22.97 23.51
N GLY A 318 6.35 24.02 23.38
CA GLY A 318 6.77 25.40 23.10
C GLY A 318 6.82 25.75 21.61
N ILE A 319 6.07 25.03 20.77
CA ILE A 319 6.03 25.30 19.31
C ILE A 319 5.27 26.61 19.04
N TRP A 320 4.21 26.85 19.80
CA TRP A 320 3.35 28.02 19.69
C TRP A 320 2.74 28.35 21.04
N GLU A 321 2.21 29.57 21.20
CA GLU A 321 1.53 30.02 22.42
C GLU A 321 0.29 30.86 22.11
N ILE A 322 -0.49 31.19 23.15
CA ILE A 322 -1.60 32.14 23.03
C ILE A 322 -1.14 33.50 23.56
N CYS A 323 -1.06 34.47 22.67
CA CYS A 323 -0.71 35.85 22.96
C CYS A 323 -1.89 36.77 22.62
N ASN A 324 -2.44 37.49 23.61
CA ASN A 324 -3.61 38.36 23.45
C ASN A 324 -4.78 37.65 22.74
N ASP A 325 -5.17 36.48 23.25
CA ASP A 325 -6.24 35.62 22.70
C ASP A 325 -6.01 35.10 21.27
N ASN A 326 -4.80 35.20 20.74
CA ASN A 326 -4.45 34.75 19.39
C ASN A 326 -3.31 33.71 19.43
N PRO A 327 -3.36 32.69 18.55
CA PRO A 327 -2.28 31.71 18.45
C PRO A 327 -1.08 32.35 17.74
N VAL A 328 0.10 32.23 18.33
CA VAL A 328 1.37 32.77 17.82
C VAL A 328 2.40 31.65 17.73
N LEU A 329 2.94 31.43 16.52
CA LEU A 329 4.00 30.46 16.26
C LEU A 329 5.34 30.97 16.79
N LEU A 330 6.03 30.16 17.58
CA LEU A 330 7.31 30.51 18.22
C LEU A 330 8.51 29.84 17.53
N ARG A 331 8.36 28.57 17.12
CA ARG A 331 9.44 27.76 16.54
C ARG A 331 8.98 27.16 15.20
N PRO A 332 9.10 27.91 14.09
CA PRO A 332 8.58 27.48 12.79
C PRO A 332 9.30 26.26 12.22
N ASP A 333 10.54 26.00 12.62
CA ASP A 333 11.44 24.97 12.11
C ASP A 333 11.65 23.80 13.09
N TYR A 334 10.78 23.68 14.10
CA TYR A 334 10.94 22.74 15.22
C TYR A 334 11.17 21.28 14.80
N PHE A 335 10.55 20.85 13.69
CA PHE A 335 10.66 19.47 13.21
C PHE A 335 11.72 19.26 12.12
N SER A 336 12.50 20.29 11.77
CA SER A 336 13.44 20.25 10.64
C SER A 336 14.80 19.61 10.98
N SER A 337 15.19 19.63 12.25
CA SER A 337 16.50 19.16 12.71
C SER A 337 16.48 18.62 14.13
N ILE A 338 17.39 17.70 14.43
CA ILE A 338 17.73 17.28 15.80
C ILE A 338 19.17 17.67 16.06
N ASN A 339 19.44 18.30 17.21
CA ASN A 339 20.80 18.71 17.59
C ASN A 339 21.53 19.48 16.47
N GLN A 340 20.80 20.32 15.73
CA GLN A 340 21.27 21.11 14.57
C GLN A 340 21.70 20.29 13.34
N ALA A 341 21.43 18.98 13.31
CA ALA A 341 21.61 18.14 12.14
C ALA A 341 20.29 17.99 11.36
N PRO A 342 20.30 18.12 10.02
CA PRO A 342 19.11 17.92 9.20
C PRO A 342 18.64 16.47 9.31
N ILE A 343 17.33 16.28 9.31
CA ILE A 343 16.72 14.95 9.47
C ILE A 343 16.66 14.19 8.14
N ASN A 344 16.97 12.91 8.20
CA ASN A 344 16.61 11.92 7.18
C ASN A 344 15.56 10.97 7.78
N PHE A 345 14.28 11.17 7.45
CA PHE A 345 13.20 10.38 8.04
C PHE A 345 13.41 8.87 7.93
N PHE A 346 13.80 8.40 6.73
CA PHE A 346 14.05 6.99 6.49
C PHE A 346 15.17 6.46 7.39
N GLY A 347 16.31 7.15 7.39
CA GLY A 347 17.53 6.71 8.08
C GLY A 347 17.47 6.83 9.60
N ASP A 348 16.82 7.88 10.10
CA ASP A 348 16.83 8.27 11.52
C ASP A 348 15.66 7.67 12.31
N TYR A 349 14.52 7.38 11.65
CA TYR A 349 13.32 6.90 12.35
C TYR A 349 12.72 5.62 11.77
N LEU A 350 12.46 5.59 10.45
CA LEU A 350 11.76 4.46 9.84
C LEU A 350 12.60 3.18 9.83
N ARG A 351 13.87 3.25 9.40
CA ARG A 351 14.77 2.10 9.39
C ARG A 351 15.02 1.53 10.79
N PRO A 352 15.30 2.35 11.84
CA PRO A 352 15.33 1.87 13.22
C PRO A 352 14.04 1.15 13.63
N PHE A 353 12.86 1.71 13.34
CA PHE A 353 11.59 1.06 13.62
C PHE A 353 11.46 -0.30 12.91
N ILE A 354 11.79 -0.37 11.62
CA ILE A 354 11.76 -1.62 10.85
C ILE A 354 12.70 -2.67 11.46
N ASN A 355 13.91 -2.29 11.88
CA ASN A 355 14.84 -3.20 12.55
C ASN A 355 14.26 -3.75 13.86
N VAL A 356 13.57 -2.90 14.65
CA VAL A 356 12.88 -3.33 15.87
C VAL A 356 11.74 -4.29 15.54
N CYS A 357 10.88 -3.92 14.58
CA CYS A 357 9.78 -4.75 14.09
C CYS A 357 10.27 -6.13 13.64
N ALA A 358 11.29 -6.17 12.77
CA ALA A 358 11.91 -7.40 12.28
C ALA A 358 12.43 -8.29 13.43
N ARG A 359 13.15 -7.70 14.38
CA ARG A 359 13.68 -8.41 15.54
C ARG A 359 12.56 -8.98 16.42
N GLU A 360 11.52 -8.20 16.70
CA GLU A 360 10.44 -8.63 17.60
C GLU A 360 9.53 -9.69 16.97
N ILE A 361 9.24 -9.59 15.67
CA ILE A 361 8.50 -10.62 14.93
C ILE A 361 9.31 -11.92 14.86
N ARG A 362 10.63 -11.86 14.62
CA ARG A 362 11.49 -13.05 14.51
C ARG A 362 11.77 -13.76 15.83
N LYS A 363 11.46 -13.14 16.98
CA LYS A 363 11.37 -13.87 18.25
C LYS A 363 10.24 -14.90 18.26
N VAL A 364 9.25 -14.75 17.38
CA VAL A 364 8.06 -15.61 17.29
C VAL A 364 8.11 -16.51 16.06
N HIS A 365 8.40 -15.94 14.89
CA HIS A 365 8.54 -16.66 13.62
C HIS A 365 9.98 -16.46 13.08
N PRO A 366 10.93 -17.33 13.47
CA PRO A 366 12.32 -17.24 13.02
C PRO A 366 12.42 -17.27 11.49
N ASP A 367 13.46 -16.63 10.95
CA ASP A 367 13.82 -16.62 9.52
C ASP A 367 12.80 -16.01 8.55
N THR A 368 11.61 -15.63 9.01
CA THR A 368 10.56 -15.00 8.19
C THR A 368 11.06 -13.74 7.46
N PHE A 369 10.56 -13.53 6.23
CA PHE A 369 10.85 -12.30 5.50
C PHE A 369 10.13 -11.11 6.14
N ILE A 370 10.79 -9.96 6.08
CA ILE A 370 10.19 -8.68 6.43
C ILE A 370 10.09 -7.84 5.17
N PHE A 371 8.85 -7.57 4.77
CA PHE A 371 8.53 -6.72 3.63
C PHE A 371 8.60 -5.27 4.08
N VAL A 372 9.39 -4.46 3.38
CA VAL A 372 9.70 -3.09 3.78
C VAL A 372 9.28 -2.09 2.72
N GLU A 373 8.65 -1.04 3.18
CA GLU A 373 8.27 0.11 2.37
C GLU A 373 9.03 1.34 2.86
N GLY A 374 9.25 2.27 1.93
CA GLY A 374 9.70 3.63 2.24
C GLY A 374 8.54 4.60 2.12
N GLU A 375 8.85 5.89 2.26
CA GLU A 375 7.87 6.93 1.91
C GLU A 375 7.45 6.77 0.43
N PRO A 376 6.14 6.84 0.13
CA PRO A 376 5.64 6.77 -1.23
C PRO A 376 6.35 7.76 -2.16
N PHE A 377 6.65 7.32 -3.39
CA PHE A 377 7.35 8.11 -4.41
C PHE A 377 8.81 8.51 -4.13
N HIS A 378 9.40 8.07 -3.01
CA HIS A 378 10.77 8.39 -2.60
C HIS A 378 11.69 7.16 -2.46
N PRO A 379 11.76 6.26 -3.46
CA PRO A 379 12.59 5.06 -3.38
C PRO A 379 14.10 5.38 -3.29
N GLU A 380 14.53 6.58 -3.65
CA GLU A 380 15.92 7.04 -3.50
C GLU A 380 16.38 7.09 -2.04
N CYS A 381 15.47 7.31 -1.10
CA CYS A 381 15.78 7.46 0.32
C CYS A 381 16.09 6.13 1.02
N MET A 382 15.68 5.01 0.42
CA MET A 382 15.86 3.69 1.02
C MET A 382 17.31 3.21 0.89
N GLU A 383 17.89 2.83 2.03
CA GLU A 383 19.25 2.29 2.17
C GLU A 383 19.34 1.32 3.36
N TRP A 384 20.22 0.31 3.26
CA TRP A 384 20.43 -0.68 4.31
C TRP A 384 21.91 -0.79 4.64
N LYS A 385 22.26 -0.71 5.92
CA LYS A 385 23.61 -0.85 6.46
C LYS A 385 23.90 -2.33 6.75
N PRO A 386 25.17 -2.75 6.79
CA PRO A 386 25.53 -4.15 7.06
C PRO A 386 24.95 -4.73 8.35
N ASP A 387 24.79 -3.91 9.39
CA ASP A 387 24.28 -4.34 10.70
C ASP A 387 22.75 -4.26 10.82
N ASP A 388 22.04 -3.82 9.78
CA ASP A 388 20.59 -3.83 9.75
C ASP A 388 20.06 -5.25 9.50
N ALA A 389 18.77 -5.49 9.79
CA ALA A 389 18.18 -6.82 9.77
C ALA A 389 18.30 -7.53 8.40
N GLU A 390 18.60 -8.82 8.40
CA GLU A 390 18.68 -9.64 7.17
C GLU A 390 17.29 -10.13 6.73
N ASN A 391 17.18 -10.93 5.66
CA ASN A 391 15.92 -11.49 5.14
C ASN A 391 14.84 -10.41 4.89
N MET A 392 15.24 -9.30 4.27
CA MET A 392 14.35 -8.20 3.91
C MET A 392 13.89 -8.33 2.46
N VAL A 393 12.72 -7.77 2.16
CA VAL A 393 12.19 -7.65 0.80
C VAL A 393 11.76 -6.21 0.58
N ASN A 394 12.31 -5.53 -0.43
CA ASN A 394 11.81 -4.21 -0.80
C ASN A 394 10.42 -4.40 -1.41
N ALA A 395 9.39 -3.85 -0.74
CA ALA A 395 7.98 -3.94 -1.07
C ALA A 395 7.40 -2.61 -1.59
N SER A 396 8.25 -1.68 -2.03
CA SER A 396 7.85 -0.34 -2.50
C SER A 396 6.68 -0.36 -3.49
N HIS A 397 5.86 0.69 -3.44
CA HIS A 397 4.71 0.86 -4.33
C HIS A 397 5.07 1.63 -5.60
N TRP A 398 4.28 1.43 -6.64
CA TRP A 398 4.38 2.20 -7.87
C TRP A 398 3.01 2.43 -8.50
N TYR A 399 2.66 3.70 -8.71
CA TYR A 399 1.45 4.11 -9.42
C TYR A 399 1.75 5.12 -10.52
N ASP A 400 0.99 5.05 -11.62
CA ASP A 400 0.92 6.15 -12.59
C ASP A 400 0.10 7.30 -11.99
N ALA A 401 0.81 8.27 -11.40
CA ALA A 401 0.21 9.37 -10.66
C ALA A 401 -0.84 10.16 -11.45
N LEU A 402 -0.65 10.36 -12.76
CA LEU A 402 -1.64 11.07 -13.58
C LEU A 402 -2.96 10.29 -13.62
N THR A 403 -2.87 8.99 -13.87
CA THR A 403 -4.05 8.11 -13.97
C THR A 403 -4.73 7.94 -12.63
N LEU A 404 -3.95 7.77 -11.57
CA LEU A 404 -4.42 7.69 -10.19
C LEU A 404 -5.23 8.95 -9.79
N LEU A 405 -4.65 10.13 -9.97
CA LEU A 405 -5.26 11.39 -9.52
C LEU A 405 -6.43 11.85 -10.40
N THR A 406 -6.35 11.62 -11.71
CA THR A 406 -7.35 12.16 -12.66
C THR A 406 -8.42 11.15 -13.07
N LYS A 407 -8.23 9.86 -12.74
CA LYS A 407 -9.04 8.73 -13.21
C LYS A 407 -9.20 8.74 -14.74
N LYS A 408 -8.12 9.10 -15.43
CA LYS A 408 -8.03 9.15 -16.90
C LYS A 408 -6.70 8.57 -17.35
N PHE A 409 -6.73 7.73 -18.38
CA PHE A 409 -5.53 7.15 -18.97
C PHE A 409 -5.32 7.67 -20.42
N PRO A 410 -4.70 8.86 -20.60
CA PRO A 410 -4.40 9.37 -21.93
C PRO A 410 -3.23 8.62 -22.58
N LEU A 411 -3.48 8.01 -23.75
CA LEU A 411 -2.45 7.23 -24.47
C LEU A 411 -1.31 8.08 -25.06
N MET A 412 -1.56 9.38 -25.26
CA MET A 412 -0.68 10.26 -26.04
C MET A 412 0.15 11.23 -25.19
N TYR A 413 -0.12 11.32 -23.88
CA TYR A 413 0.69 12.12 -22.97
C TYR A 413 0.59 11.59 -21.54
N ASN A 414 1.58 11.91 -20.70
CA ASN A 414 1.56 11.66 -19.27
C ASN A 414 2.39 12.75 -18.55
N TYR A 415 2.43 12.77 -17.22
CA TYR A 415 3.27 13.64 -16.41
C TYR A 415 4.16 12.79 -15.49
N ASP A 416 5.47 12.89 -15.67
CA ASP A 416 6.42 12.23 -14.79
C ASP A 416 6.65 13.07 -13.53
N ILE A 417 6.03 12.68 -12.43
CA ILE A 417 6.18 13.35 -11.13
C ILE A 417 7.61 13.30 -10.60
N MET A 418 8.34 12.21 -10.82
CA MET A 418 9.73 12.03 -10.34
C MET A 418 10.72 12.89 -11.13
N ALA A 419 10.41 13.21 -12.39
CA ALA A 419 11.24 14.06 -13.24
C ALA A 419 10.63 15.44 -13.52
N ARG A 420 9.48 15.74 -12.91
CA ARG A 420 8.71 16.98 -13.04
C ARG A 420 8.51 17.44 -14.49
N LYS A 421 8.15 16.53 -15.40
CA LYS A 421 8.05 16.85 -16.84
C LYS A 421 6.88 16.16 -17.54
N ILE A 422 6.34 16.82 -18.55
CA ILE A 422 5.36 16.22 -19.47
C ILE A 422 6.09 15.18 -20.36
N VAL A 423 5.44 14.05 -20.53
CA VAL A 423 5.86 12.97 -21.43
C VAL A 423 4.85 12.89 -22.57
N LEU A 424 5.32 12.82 -23.81
CA LEU A 424 4.47 12.73 -25.00
C LEU A 424 4.62 11.35 -25.65
N THR A 425 3.57 10.91 -26.34
CA THR A 425 3.43 9.61 -27.02
C THR A 425 3.34 8.39 -26.09
N GLY A 426 2.64 7.35 -26.51
CA GLY A 426 2.58 6.09 -25.76
C GLY A 426 3.94 5.41 -25.58
N ARG A 427 4.88 5.59 -26.52
CA ARG A 427 6.27 5.10 -26.36
C ARG A 427 6.99 5.84 -25.24
N GLY A 428 6.81 7.16 -25.15
CA GLY A 428 7.34 7.98 -24.07
C GLY A 428 6.83 7.50 -22.71
N THR A 429 5.52 7.31 -22.57
CA THR A 429 4.89 6.83 -21.33
C THR A 429 5.41 5.45 -20.93
N ARG A 430 5.55 4.50 -21.87
CA ARG A 430 6.14 3.18 -21.57
C ARG A 430 7.58 3.27 -21.08
N ASN A 431 8.39 4.16 -21.65
CA ASN A 431 9.76 4.39 -21.20
C ASN A 431 9.81 5.08 -19.83
N MET A 432 8.84 5.96 -19.56
CA MET A 432 8.64 6.58 -18.25
C MET A 432 8.42 5.53 -17.17
N PHE A 433 7.43 4.64 -17.35
CA PHE A 433 7.10 3.57 -16.39
C PHE A 433 8.31 2.69 -16.09
N ARG A 434 9.02 2.25 -17.13
CA ARG A 434 10.25 1.45 -16.96
C ARG A 434 11.33 2.17 -16.16
N ARG A 435 11.56 3.46 -16.45
CA ARG A 435 12.54 4.26 -15.72
C ARG A 435 12.17 4.45 -14.25
N GLN A 436 10.89 4.64 -13.94
CA GLN A 436 10.44 4.79 -12.55
C GLN A 436 10.61 3.48 -11.79
N LEU A 437 10.16 2.35 -12.34
CA LEU A 437 10.37 1.02 -11.75
C LEU A 437 11.86 0.66 -11.62
N SER A 438 12.72 1.08 -12.55
CA SER A 438 14.15 0.84 -12.41
C SER A 438 14.73 1.55 -11.20
N LYS A 439 14.24 2.74 -10.83
CA LYS A 439 14.71 3.44 -9.62
C LYS A 439 14.40 2.65 -8.34
N ILE A 440 13.23 2.02 -8.28
CA ILE A 440 12.84 1.13 -7.18
C ILE A 440 13.78 -0.08 -7.15
N LYS A 441 14.03 -0.73 -8.29
CA LYS A 441 14.99 -1.84 -8.38
C LYS A 441 16.43 -1.44 -7.99
N GLU A 442 16.87 -0.25 -8.36
CA GLU A 442 18.18 0.28 -7.94
C GLU A 442 18.22 0.59 -6.42
N ALA A 443 17.08 0.89 -5.79
CA ALA A 443 17.00 1.03 -4.34
C ALA A 443 17.34 -0.29 -3.63
N SER A 444 16.81 -1.40 -4.12
CA SER A 444 17.09 -2.72 -3.55
C SER A 444 18.57 -3.10 -3.60
N LYS A 445 19.34 -2.59 -4.58
CA LYS A 445 20.80 -2.76 -4.60
C LYS A 445 21.50 -2.02 -3.46
N ARG A 446 21.03 -0.81 -3.12
CA ARG A 446 21.50 -0.06 -1.93
C ARG A 446 21.05 -0.71 -0.63
N MET A 447 20.08 -1.62 -0.71
CA MET A 447 19.57 -2.39 0.41
C MET A 447 20.16 -3.81 0.43
N GLN A 448 21.44 -3.96 0.08
CA GLN A 448 22.16 -5.23 0.07
C GLN A 448 21.61 -6.27 -0.93
N ASP A 449 21.24 -5.82 -2.14
CA ASP A 449 20.77 -6.67 -3.24
C ASP A 449 19.54 -7.53 -2.88
N ILE A 450 18.68 -7.08 -1.96
CA ILE A 450 17.46 -7.79 -1.56
C ILE A 450 16.44 -7.91 -2.71
N PRO A 451 15.50 -8.87 -2.65
CA PRO A 451 14.45 -8.99 -3.65
C PRO A 451 13.63 -7.70 -3.80
N THR A 452 13.22 -7.41 -5.03
CA THR A 452 12.37 -6.26 -5.35
C THR A 452 10.97 -6.72 -5.72
N LEU A 453 10.03 -6.51 -4.82
CA LEU A 453 8.61 -6.72 -5.02
C LEU A 453 7.89 -5.39 -5.07
N ILE A 454 7.09 -5.18 -6.11
CA ILE A 454 6.20 -4.03 -6.16
C ILE A 454 4.95 -4.39 -5.34
N GLY A 455 4.87 -3.88 -4.12
CA GLY A 455 3.82 -4.22 -3.13
C GLY A 455 2.43 -3.75 -3.54
N GLU A 456 2.40 -2.66 -4.29
CA GLU A 456 1.20 -2.17 -4.94
C GLU A 456 1.51 -1.54 -6.29
N PHE A 457 0.65 -1.85 -7.24
CA PHE A 457 0.45 -1.09 -8.46
C PHE A 457 -0.97 -1.34 -8.94
N GLY A 458 -1.53 -0.44 -9.73
CA GLY A 458 -2.91 -0.63 -10.18
C GLY A 458 -3.42 0.51 -11.03
N ILE A 459 -4.72 0.45 -11.30
CA ILE A 459 -5.48 1.50 -11.98
C ILE A 459 -6.85 1.65 -11.33
N PRO A 460 -7.43 2.86 -11.31
CA PRO A 460 -8.85 3.00 -11.00
C PRO A 460 -9.68 2.33 -12.10
N PHE A 461 -10.71 1.59 -11.74
CA PHE A 461 -11.66 0.99 -12.69
C PHE A 461 -12.78 1.95 -13.08
N ASP A 462 -13.07 2.96 -12.25
CA ASP A 462 -14.06 3.99 -12.50
C ASP A 462 -13.58 5.11 -13.45
N MET A 463 -12.53 4.81 -14.23
CA MET A 463 -11.96 5.71 -15.23
C MET A 463 -12.98 6.27 -16.21
N ASN A 464 -12.71 7.50 -16.66
CA ASN A 464 -13.53 8.23 -17.62
C ASN A 464 -15.01 8.30 -17.18
N SER A 465 -15.24 8.59 -15.90
CA SER A 465 -16.57 8.68 -15.29
C SER A 465 -17.35 7.37 -15.39
N LYS A 466 -16.72 6.26 -14.96
CA LYS A 466 -17.34 4.92 -14.95
C LYS A 466 -17.74 4.40 -16.33
N LYS A 467 -17.08 4.85 -17.41
CA LYS A 467 -17.49 4.55 -18.79
C LYS A 467 -17.71 3.07 -19.06
N ALA A 468 -16.77 2.24 -18.60
CA ALA A 468 -16.80 0.81 -18.81
C ALA A 468 -18.02 0.11 -18.18
N TYR A 469 -18.62 0.69 -17.13
CA TYR A 469 -19.66 0.01 -16.34
C TYR A 469 -20.98 -0.03 -17.07
N TYR A 470 -21.27 0.98 -17.89
CA TYR A 470 -22.48 1.03 -18.71
C TYR A 470 -22.25 0.59 -20.15
N THR A 471 -21.02 0.57 -20.66
CA THR A 471 -20.72 0.05 -22.01
C THR A 471 -20.31 -1.42 -22.03
N GLY A 472 -19.84 -1.97 -20.89
CA GLY A 472 -19.16 -3.27 -20.84
C GLY A 472 -17.77 -3.27 -21.49
N ASP A 473 -17.27 -2.11 -21.94
CA ASP A 473 -16.01 -1.98 -22.66
C ASP A 473 -14.89 -1.54 -21.72
N PHE A 474 -14.10 -2.52 -21.27
CA PHE A 474 -12.92 -2.33 -20.43
C PHE A 474 -11.62 -2.13 -21.23
N SER A 475 -11.66 -1.81 -22.53
CA SER A 475 -10.46 -1.69 -23.36
C SER A 475 -9.42 -0.70 -22.81
N CYS A 476 -9.88 0.41 -22.20
CA CYS A 476 -8.99 1.40 -21.58
C CYS A 476 -8.25 0.82 -20.36
N GLN A 477 -8.97 0.10 -19.49
CA GLN A 477 -8.43 -0.59 -18.32
C GLN A 477 -7.47 -1.71 -18.74
N ILE A 478 -7.84 -2.49 -19.76
CA ILE A 478 -7.00 -3.54 -20.33
C ILE A 478 -5.69 -2.95 -20.86
N GLU A 479 -5.74 -1.84 -21.60
CA GLU A 479 -4.54 -1.19 -22.14
C GLU A 479 -3.64 -0.62 -21.03
N ALA A 480 -4.21 0.02 -20.02
CA ALA A 480 -3.47 0.58 -18.89
C ALA A 480 -2.78 -0.51 -18.06
N LEU A 481 -3.49 -1.58 -17.69
CA LEU A 481 -2.90 -2.74 -17.03
C LEU A 481 -1.85 -3.43 -17.92
N THR A 482 -2.10 -3.49 -19.23
CA THR A 482 -1.09 -3.97 -20.20
C THR A 482 0.20 -3.19 -20.09
N MET A 483 0.12 -1.86 -20.08
CA MET A 483 1.28 -0.99 -19.95
C MET A 483 2.02 -1.14 -18.61
N ASN A 484 1.31 -1.32 -17.49
CA ASN A 484 1.92 -1.52 -16.18
C ASN A 484 2.74 -2.82 -16.15
N TYR A 485 2.12 -3.94 -16.51
CA TYR A 485 2.80 -5.24 -16.54
C TYR A 485 3.92 -5.31 -17.60
N ASP A 486 3.79 -4.64 -18.76
CA ASP A 486 4.87 -4.57 -19.75
C ASP A 486 6.14 -3.87 -19.19
N ALA A 487 5.97 -2.99 -18.21
CA ALA A 487 7.06 -2.33 -17.51
C ALA A 487 7.66 -3.25 -16.42
N LEU A 488 6.81 -3.92 -15.62
CA LEU A 488 7.22 -4.90 -14.62
C LEU A 488 8.01 -6.07 -15.25
N ASP A 489 7.49 -6.64 -16.33
CA ASP A 489 8.08 -7.78 -17.04
C ASP A 489 9.45 -7.46 -17.63
N SER A 490 9.67 -6.20 -18.01
CA SER A 490 10.95 -5.75 -18.57
C SER A 490 12.12 -5.84 -17.58
N TYR A 491 11.82 -5.95 -16.28
CA TYR A 491 12.78 -6.15 -15.20
C TYR A 491 12.59 -7.49 -14.45
N VAL A 492 11.60 -8.30 -14.87
CA VAL A 492 11.18 -9.55 -14.22
C VAL A 492 10.90 -9.31 -12.72
N LEU A 493 10.18 -8.23 -12.42
CA LEU A 493 9.86 -7.85 -11.04
C LEU A 493 8.74 -8.71 -10.47
N HIS A 494 8.84 -9.00 -9.17
CA HIS A 494 7.69 -9.48 -8.41
C HIS A 494 6.64 -8.37 -8.32
N SER A 495 5.36 -8.72 -8.34
CA SER A 495 4.31 -7.69 -8.41
C SER A 495 3.02 -8.12 -7.75
N ILE A 496 2.45 -7.23 -6.94
CA ILE A 496 1.18 -7.41 -6.25
C ILE A 496 0.22 -6.32 -6.72
N LEU A 497 -0.84 -6.72 -7.40
CA LEU A 497 -1.81 -5.81 -8.01
C LEU A 497 -2.78 -5.29 -6.94
N TRP A 498 -2.96 -3.97 -6.87
CA TRP A 498 -4.01 -3.31 -6.10
C TRP A 498 -5.28 -3.21 -6.95
N ASN A 499 -6.38 -3.90 -6.62
CA ASN A 499 -6.54 -4.89 -5.52
C ASN A 499 -7.59 -5.98 -5.87
N TYR A 500 -7.86 -6.89 -4.94
CA TYR A 500 -9.03 -7.79 -4.94
C TYR A 500 -9.91 -7.51 -3.72
N THR A 501 -11.14 -7.04 -3.95
CA THR A 501 -12.12 -6.69 -2.92
C THR A 501 -13.42 -7.42 -3.24
N ALA A 502 -13.77 -8.41 -2.43
CA ALA A 502 -14.85 -9.36 -2.73
C ALA A 502 -16.26 -8.74 -2.67
N ASP A 503 -16.42 -7.68 -1.89
CA ASP A 503 -17.65 -6.90 -1.74
C ASP A 503 -17.63 -5.60 -2.57
N ASN A 504 -16.73 -5.49 -3.56
CA ASN A 504 -16.72 -4.34 -4.47
C ASN A 504 -18.02 -4.25 -5.29
N THR A 505 -18.51 -3.02 -5.47
CA THR A 505 -19.68 -2.71 -6.32
C THR A 505 -19.35 -1.59 -7.31
N ASN A 506 -20.04 -1.53 -8.46
CA ASN A 506 -19.89 -0.42 -9.42
C ASN A 506 -20.33 0.93 -8.83
N THR A 507 -21.18 0.91 -7.80
CA THR A 507 -21.66 2.10 -7.11
C THR A 507 -20.59 2.67 -6.18
N TRP A 508 -20.11 1.84 -5.26
CA TRP A 508 -19.28 2.27 -4.12
C TRP A 508 -17.80 1.91 -4.26
N GLY A 509 -17.44 1.19 -5.31
CA GLY A 509 -16.10 0.67 -5.51
C GLY A 509 -15.71 -0.25 -4.36
N ASP A 510 -14.53 -0.04 -3.79
CA ASP A 510 -13.90 -0.88 -2.76
C ASP A 510 -14.50 -0.67 -1.36
N GLN A 511 -15.69 -0.05 -1.27
CA GLN A 511 -16.40 0.32 -0.03
C GLN A 511 -15.67 1.36 0.85
N TRP A 512 -14.54 1.89 0.37
CA TRP A 512 -13.66 2.79 1.10
C TRP A 512 -13.33 4.03 0.29
N ASN A 513 -13.62 5.21 0.83
CA ASN A 513 -13.26 6.55 0.34
C ASN A 513 -13.49 6.82 -1.16
N MET A 514 -14.50 6.16 -1.76
CA MET A 514 -14.79 6.20 -3.20
C MET A 514 -13.63 5.70 -4.10
N GLU A 515 -12.75 4.89 -3.53
CA GLU A 515 -11.79 4.09 -4.29
C GLU A 515 -12.49 2.98 -5.04
N ASP A 516 -11.98 2.65 -6.21
CA ASP A 516 -12.53 1.59 -7.05
C ASP A 516 -11.39 0.99 -7.89
N PHE A 517 -10.52 0.22 -7.24
CA PHE A 517 -9.34 -0.39 -7.86
C PHE A 517 -9.50 -1.89 -8.09
N SER A 518 -10.52 -2.51 -7.52
CA SER A 518 -10.57 -3.97 -7.53
C SER A 518 -10.59 -4.57 -8.95
N ILE A 519 -9.88 -5.67 -9.18
CA ILE A 519 -10.06 -6.45 -10.41
C ILE A 519 -11.34 -7.30 -10.41
N PHE A 520 -12.13 -7.21 -9.35
CA PHE A 520 -13.37 -7.95 -9.17
C PHE A 520 -14.51 -7.01 -8.79
N SER A 521 -15.72 -7.36 -9.22
CA SER A 521 -16.97 -6.77 -8.74
C SER A 521 -18.12 -7.73 -9.04
N ARG A 522 -19.02 -7.95 -8.08
CA ARG A 522 -20.19 -8.83 -8.27
C ARG A 522 -21.15 -8.31 -9.34
N ASP A 523 -21.08 -7.02 -9.66
CA ASP A 523 -21.92 -6.36 -10.67
C ASP A 523 -21.48 -6.68 -12.12
N GLN A 524 -20.40 -7.44 -12.30
CA GLN A 524 -19.77 -7.65 -13.60
C GLN A 524 -20.14 -9.00 -14.20
N ASN A 525 -20.36 -9.00 -15.51
CA ASN A 525 -20.40 -10.22 -16.30
C ASN A 525 -19.01 -10.88 -16.31
N ASP A 526 -18.92 -12.18 -16.60
CA ASP A 526 -17.67 -12.97 -16.53
C ASP A 526 -17.20 -13.34 -15.11
N ASN A 527 -18.11 -13.91 -14.31
CA ASN A 527 -17.83 -14.39 -12.95
C ASN A 527 -17.18 -13.30 -12.05
N GLY A 528 -17.60 -12.04 -12.27
CA GLY A 528 -17.18 -10.85 -11.56
C GLY A 528 -15.83 -10.25 -11.97
N GLY A 529 -15.12 -10.83 -12.95
CA GLY A 529 -13.81 -10.33 -13.37
C GLY A 529 -13.87 -9.00 -14.14
N ARG A 530 -12.97 -8.06 -13.81
CA ARG A 530 -12.85 -6.77 -14.49
C ARG A 530 -11.54 -6.67 -15.26
N ALA A 531 -11.61 -6.44 -16.57
CA ALA A 531 -10.43 -6.29 -17.43
C ALA A 531 -9.44 -7.48 -17.34
N VAL A 532 -9.92 -8.72 -17.19
CA VAL A 532 -9.09 -9.93 -16.93
C VAL A 532 -7.94 -10.09 -17.94
N LYS A 533 -8.20 -9.83 -19.23
CA LYS A 533 -7.18 -9.85 -20.31
C LYS A 533 -6.01 -8.89 -20.07
N GLY A 534 -6.21 -7.85 -19.28
CA GLY A 534 -5.21 -6.83 -18.95
C GLY A 534 -4.20 -7.29 -17.90
N PHE A 535 -4.49 -8.29 -17.07
CA PHE A 535 -3.57 -8.76 -16.03
C PHE A 535 -3.26 -10.26 -16.12
N CYS A 536 -4.23 -11.10 -16.49
CA CYS A 536 -4.07 -12.54 -16.64
C CYS A 536 -3.28 -12.86 -17.92
N ARG A 537 -1.96 -13.03 -17.80
CA ARG A 537 -1.02 -13.24 -18.92
C ARG A 537 0.04 -14.29 -18.58
N PRO A 538 0.71 -14.88 -19.59
CA PRO A 538 1.78 -15.83 -19.32
C PRO A 538 2.91 -15.26 -18.48
N TYR A 539 3.52 -16.12 -17.67
CA TYR A 539 4.78 -15.85 -16.99
C TYR A 539 5.44 -17.10 -16.42
N ALA A 540 6.75 -17.04 -16.25
CA ALA A 540 7.51 -18.07 -15.56
C ALA A 540 7.31 -17.94 -14.05
N ARG A 541 6.51 -18.84 -13.46
CA ARG A 541 6.21 -18.90 -12.01
C ARG A 541 7.42 -19.39 -11.22
N LYS A 542 8.10 -20.42 -11.73
CA LYS A 542 9.30 -21.02 -11.15
C LYS A 542 10.29 -21.31 -12.26
N THR A 543 11.56 -21.02 -12.04
CA THR A 543 12.61 -21.13 -13.06
C THR A 543 13.75 -22.00 -12.56
N ALA A 544 14.07 -23.07 -13.29
CA ALA A 544 15.24 -23.93 -13.07
C ALA A 544 16.53 -23.23 -13.51
N GLY A 545 16.87 -22.15 -12.81
CA GLY A 545 18.00 -21.27 -13.14
C GLY A 545 17.70 -19.81 -12.83
N LYS A 546 18.41 -18.90 -13.51
CA LYS A 546 18.31 -17.46 -13.31
C LYS A 546 17.47 -16.79 -14.40
N PRO A 547 16.34 -16.14 -14.07
CA PRO A 547 15.59 -15.34 -15.04
C PRO A 547 16.43 -14.19 -15.63
N VAL A 548 16.32 -13.98 -16.94
CA VAL A 548 17.06 -12.91 -17.65
C VAL A 548 16.13 -11.89 -18.27
N LYS A 549 15.09 -12.35 -18.98
CA LYS A 549 14.17 -11.46 -19.70
C LYS A 549 12.81 -12.11 -19.87
N MET A 550 11.76 -11.32 -19.69
CA MET A 550 10.39 -11.72 -19.96
C MET A 550 9.67 -10.62 -20.75
N SER A 551 8.80 -11.00 -21.67
CA SER A 551 7.93 -10.07 -22.37
C SER A 551 6.71 -10.78 -22.93
N PHE A 552 5.56 -10.09 -22.89
CA PHE A 552 4.33 -10.52 -23.51
C PHE A 552 3.77 -9.41 -24.41
N SER A 553 3.25 -9.77 -25.59
CA SER A 553 2.52 -8.86 -26.46
C SER A 553 1.06 -9.26 -26.54
N LEU A 554 0.19 -8.55 -25.80
CA LEU A 554 -1.26 -8.80 -25.82
C LEU A 554 -1.84 -8.78 -27.24
N LYS A 555 -1.43 -7.80 -28.06
CA LYS A 555 -1.91 -7.63 -29.43
C LYS A 555 -1.58 -8.82 -30.32
N LYS A 556 -0.38 -9.40 -30.15
CA LYS A 556 0.11 -10.49 -31.01
C LYS A 556 -0.10 -11.88 -30.42
N GLY A 557 -0.37 -11.98 -29.12
CA GLY A 557 -0.35 -13.26 -28.40
C GLY A 557 1.05 -13.88 -28.34
N GLU A 558 2.10 -13.05 -28.38
CA GLU A 558 3.50 -13.51 -28.36
C GLU A 558 4.06 -13.39 -26.93
N PHE A 559 4.45 -14.50 -26.32
CA PHE A 559 5.23 -14.53 -25.08
C PHE A 559 6.66 -14.98 -25.37
N LYS A 560 7.63 -14.32 -24.73
CA LYS A 560 9.05 -14.68 -24.82
C LYS A 560 9.69 -14.63 -23.44
N TYR A 561 10.38 -15.71 -23.11
CA TYR A 561 11.12 -15.86 -21.87
C TYR A 561 12.55 -16.35 -22.13
N ILE A 562 13.51 -15.77 -21.42
CA ILE A 562 14.93 -16.12 -21.47
C ILE A 562 15.41 -16.29 -20.04
N PHE A 563 16.07 -17.41 -19.76
CA PHE A 563 16.72 -17.69 -18.49
C PHE A 563 18.05 -18.41 -18.71
N GLU A 564 18.96 -18.27 -17.76
CA GLU A 564 20.18 -19.09 -17.67
C GLU A 564 19.85 -20.34 -16.87
N ALA A 565 19.69 -21.47 -17.55
CA ALA A 565 19.36 -22.75 -16.96
C ALA A 565 20.50 -23.27 -16.07
N ASP A 566 20.13 -23.95 -14.99
CA ASP A 566 21.05 -24.66 -14.11
C ASP A 566 20.71 -26.15 -14.13
N ALA A 567 21.53 -26.94 -14.82
CA ALA A 567 21.31 -28.39 -14.97
C ALA A 567 21.41 -29.18 -13.65
N ARG A 568 21.80 -28.53 -12.54
CA ARG A 568 21.76 -29.14 -11.21
C ARG A 568 20.35 -29.16 -10.61
N ILE A 569 19.43 -28.37 -11.16
CA ILE A 569 18.02 -28.31 -10.74
C ILE A 569 17.24 -29.29 -11.61
N GLU A 570 16.76 -30.39 -11.01
CA GLU A 570 16.01 -31.44 -11.71
C GLU A 570 14.56 -31.02 -12.01
N ALA A 571 13.96 -30.22 -11.11
CA ALA A 571 12.60 -29.72 -11.27
C ALA A 571 12.47 -28.79 -12.50
N PRO A 572 11.37 -28.87 -13.26
CA PRO A 572 11.20 -28.04 -14.46
C PRO A 572 11.01 -26.56 -14.13
N THR A 573 11.28 -25.73 -15.13
CA THR A 573 10.74 -24.37 -15.19
C THR A 573 9.24 -24.45 -15.45
N GLU A 574 8.43 -23.79 -14.62
CA GLU A 574 6.96 -23.74 -14.73
C GLU A 574 6.54 -22.40 -15.32
N ILE A 575 5.91 -22.41 -16.50
CA ILE A 575 5.36 -21.22 -17.15
C ILE A 575 3.84 -21.34 -17.17
N TYR A 576 3.15 -20.40 -16.53
CA TYR A 576 1.70 -20.27 -16.62
C TYR A 576 1.30 -19.77 -18.01
N VAL A 577 0.28 -20.37 -18.64
CA VAL A 577 -0.24 -20.04 -19.96
C VAL A 577 -1.77 -19.93 -19.90
N PRO A 578 -2.33 -18.73 -19.69
CA PRO A 578 -3.76 -18.57 -19.49
C PRO A 578 -4.57 -18.74 -20.78
N SER A 579 -5.60 -19.59 -20.73
CA SER A 579 -6.56 -19.80 -21.81
C SER A 579 -7.21 -18.51 -22.34
N ILE A 580 -7.41 -17.48 -21.50
CA ILE A 580 -7.97 -16.18 -21.94
C ILE A 580 -7.11 -15.45 -22.99
N GLN A 581 -5.81 -15.76 -23.05
CA GLN A 581 -4.88 -15.21 -24.04
C GLN A 581 -4.71 -16.09 -25.28
N TYR A 582 -5.05 -17.38 -25.15
CA TYR A 582 -4.88 -18.44 -26.15
C TYR A 582 -6.17 -19.27 -26.30
N PRO A 583 -7.33 -18.66 -26.62
CA PRO A 583 -8.61 -19.35 -26.63
C PRO A 583 -8.76 -20.43 -27.71
N HIS A 584 -7.82 -20.46 -28.66
CA HIS A 584 -7.79 -21.42 -29.77
C HIS A 584 -6.53 -22.30 -29.75
N GLY A 585 -5.80 -22.33 -28.63
CA GLY A 585 -4.52 -23.03 -28.55
C GLY A 585 -3.32 -22.11 -28.76
N PHE A 586 -2.14 -22.72 -28.62
CA PHE A 586 -0.85 -22.05 -28.72
C PHE A 586 0.22 -22.99 -29.24
N THR A 587 1.22 -22.44 -29.93
CA THR A 587 2.43 -23.16 -30.32
C THR A 587 3.61 -22.73 -29.45
N VAL A 588 4.47 -23.69 -29.09
CA VAL A 588 5.64 -23.45 -28.26
C VAL A 588 6.92 -23.79 -29.01
N LYS A 589 7.91 -22.92 -28.88
CA LYS A 589 9.27 -23.16 -29.33
C LYS A 589 10.23 -23.01 -28.15
N VAL A 590 10.96 -24.09 -27.86
CA VAL A 590 12.03 -24.11 -26.85
C VAL A 590 13.37 -24.27 -27.54
N ILE A 591 14.34 -23.41 -27.19
CA ILE A 591 15.73 -23.50 -27.62
C ILE A 591 16.56 -23.91 -26.41
N GLN A 592 17.38 -24.96 -26.56
CA GLN A 592 18.17 -25.59 -25.47
C GLN A 592 17.30 -26.27 -24.39
N GLY A 593 16.26 -26.99 -24.80
CA GLY A 593 15.40 -27.75 -23.90
C GLY A 593 14.26 -28.45 -24.64
N TYR A 594 13.41 -29.13 -23.89
CA TYR A 594 12.12 -29.68 -24.34
C TYR A 594 11.03 -29.26 -23.36
N TYR A 595 9.77 -29.50 -23.72
CA TYR A 595 8.64 -29.14 -22.87
C TYR A 595 7.55 -30.19 -22.86
N ASP A 596 6.77 -30.18 -21.78
CA ASP A 596 5.48 -30.82 -21.65
C ASP A 596 4.42 -29.78 -21.25
N VAL A 597 3.15 -30.11 -21.49
CA VAL A 597 2.01 -29.24 -21.13
C VAL A 597 1.11 -30.00 -20.18
N GLU A 598 0.84 -29.40 -19.02
CA GLU A 598 -0.06 -29.92 -17.99
C GLU A 598 -1.05 -28.82 -17.62
N ASP A 599 -2.32 -28.98 -18.01
CA ASP A 599 -3.37 -27.97 -17.86
C ASP A 599 -2.95 -26.58 -18.40
N ASP A 600 -2.92 -25.56 -17.54
CA ASP A 600 -2.51 -24.18 -17.85
C ASP A 600 -1.00 -23.97 -17.60
N LEU A 601 -0.20 -25.02 -17.44
CA LEU A 601 1.25 -24.98 -17.21
C LEU A 601 2.04 -25.58 -18.38
N LEU A 602 3.07 -24.86 -18.79
CA LEU A 602 4.14 -25.31 -19.67
C LEU A 602 5.36 -25.65 -18.81
N LEU A 603 5.72 -26.93 -18.76
CA LEU A 603 6.88 -27.45 -18.03
C LEU A 603 8.07 -27.53 -18.98
N VAL A 604 9.14 -26.78 -18.69
CA VAL A 604 10.33 -26.71 -19.55
C VAL A 604 11.53 -27.35 -18.86
N TYR A 605 12.11 -28.33 -19.53
CA TYR A 605 13.25 -29.12 -19.08
C TYR A 605 14.50 -28.78 -19.90
N THR A 606 15.64 -28.66 -19.23
CA THR A 606 16.93 -28.32 -19.83
C THR A 606 17.99 -29.35 -19.44
N SER A 607 18.65 -29.96 -20.42
CA SER A 607 19.69 -30.98 -20.15
C SER A 607 21.09 -30.41 -19.88
N ASN A 608 21.31 -29.12 -20.16
CA ASN A 608 22.61 -28.46 -19.99
C ASN A 608 22.39 -27.08 -19.35
N SER A 609 23.38 -26.63 -18.57
CA SER A 609 23.38 -25.26 -18.05
C SER A 609 23.64 -24.25 -19.17
N GLY A 610 23.09 -23.05 -19.00
CA GLY A 610 23.24 -21.91 -19.92
C GLY A 610 21.92 -21.43 -20.51
N LYS A 611 22.01 -20.57 -21.52
CA LYS A 611 20.86 -19.82 -22.01
C LYS A 611 19.78 -20.70 -22.67
N CYS A 612 18.61 -20.72 -22.07
CA CYS A 612 17.37 -21.29 -22.63
C CYS A 612 16.42 -20.17 -23.10
N ILE A 613 15.69 -20.42 -24.19
CA ILE A 613 14.71 -19.47 -24.74
C ILE A 613 13.40 -20.21 -24.98
N VAL A 614 12.31 -19.66 -24.45
CA VAL A 614 10.94 -20.17 -24.65
C VAL A 614 10.13 -19.08 -25.35
N GLU A 615 9.48 -19.45 -26.45
CA GLU A 615 8.59 -18.57 -27.23
C GLU A 615 7.23 -19.26 -27.35
N ILE A 616 6.14 -18.55 -27.01
CA ILE A 616 4.76 -19.04 -27.13
C ILE A 616 4.00 -18.11 -28.06
N TYR A 617 3.30 -18.68 -29.05
CA TYR A 617 2.52 -17.96 -30.05
C TYR A 617 1.08 -18.43 -30.05
N ARG A 618 0.13 -17.53 -30.28
CA ARG A 618 -1.25 -17.91 -30.55
C ARG A 618 -1.35 -18.66 -31.88
N GLU A 619 -2.18 -19.69 -31.93
CA GLU A 619 -2.54 -20.41 -33.17
C GLU A 619 -3.38 -19.57 -34.14
#